data_AF-A0A943YHY5-F1
#
_entry.id   AF-A0A943YHY5-F1
#
_cell.length_a   1.000
_cell.length_b   1.000
_cell.length_c   1.000
_cell.angle_alpha   90.00
_cell.angle_beta   90.00
_cell.angle_gamma   90.00
#
_symmetry.space_group_name_H-M   'P 1'
#
loop_
_entity.id
_entity.type
_entity.pdbx_description
1 polymer ?
#
loop_
_entity_poly.entity_id
_entity_poly.type
_entity_poly.pdbx_seq_one_letter_code
_entity_poly.pdbx_strand_id
1 'polypeptide(L)'
;MENFVFENSTKAYFGRHCVGQYLPELLSHYGKTVMVAYGGGSIKRTGIYDEIMEILTKAEKDVVEFSGIMANPTYAKVLEGAKIAKEQGVDLILAVGGGSVMDCCKAVSLAAVYDGDVWTDFWASATRSQAVKSLRTGNGFPLFGELIV
;
A
#
# COMPACT_ATOMS: atom_id res chain seq x y z
N MET A 1 -1.84 -36.41 -6.31
CA MET A 1 -2.36 -35.04 -6.10
C MET A 1 -3.07 -35.09 -4.76
N GLU A 2 -2.58 -34.33 -3.79
CA GLU A 2 -3.10 -34.35 -2.41
C GLU A 2 -4.30 -33.41 -2.24
N ASN A 3 -5.11 -33.65 -1.22
CA ASN A 3 -6.21 -32.75 -0.88
C ASN A 3 -5.67 -31.44 -0.30
N PHE A 4 -6.15 -30.30 -0.81
CA PHE A 4 -5.81 -28.98 -0.29
C PHE A 4 -7.00 -28.02 -0.38
N VAL A 5 -6.93 -26.95 0.42
CA VAL A 5 -7.81 -25.78 0.34
C VAL A 5 -6.96 -24.58 -0.05
N PHE A 6 -7.43 -23.81 -1.02
CA PHE A 6 -6.79 -22.56 -1.45
C PHE A 6 -7.78 -21.40 -1.24
N GLU A 7 -7.36 -20.36 -0.55
CA GLU A 7 -8.13 -19.13 -0.34
C GLU A 7 -7.25 -17.91 -0.63
N ASN A 8 -7.80 -16.96 -1.38
CA ASN A 8 -7.20 -15.66 -1.61
C ASN A 8 -8.30 -14.60 -1.52
N SER A 9 -8.29 -13.81 -0.45
CA SER A 9 -9.31 -12.79 -0.17
C SER A 9 -9.13 -11.52 -1.02
N THR A 10 -7.97 -11.33 -1.64
CA THR A 10 -7.69 -10.15 -2.47
C THR A 10 -8.43 -10.23 -3.79
N LYS A 11 -9.23 -9.20 -4.10
CA LYS A 11 -9.90 -9.08 -5.38
C LYS A 11 -8.95 -8.51 -6.43
N ALA A 12 -8.71 -9.27 -7.51
CA ALA A 12 -7.88 -8.84 -8.62
C ALA A 12 -8.74 -8.24 -9.75
N TYR A 13 -8.42 -7.02 -10.18
CA TYR A 13 -9.01 -6.39 -11.36
C TYR A 13 -7.99 -6.42 -12.49
N PHE A 14 -8.28 -7.16 -13.56
CA PHE A 14 -7.33 -7.37 -14.65
C PHE A 14 -7.99 -7.10 -16.01
N GLY A 15 -7.27 -6.40 -16.88
CA GLY A 15 -7.73 -6.09 -18.23
C GLY A 15 -7.30 -4.69 -18.68
N ARG A 16 -7.65 -4.33 -19.92
CA ARG A 16 -7.43 -2.98 -20.43
C ARG A 16 -8.35 -2.01 -19.69
N HIS A 17 -7.85 -0.81 -19.39
CA HIS A 17 -8.61 0.27 -18.75
C HIS A 17 -9.18 -0.07 -17.36
N CYS A 18 -8.63 -1.08 -16.67
CA CYS A 18 -9.12 -1.48 -15.35
C CYS A 18 -8.97 -0.35 -14.30
N VAL A 19 -7.89 0.44 -14.37
CA VAL A 19 -7.65 1.59 -13.49
C VAL A 19 -8.84 2.56 -13.56
N GLY A 20 -9.10 3.13 -14.74
CA GLY A 20 -10.24 4.04 -14.95
C GLY A 20 -11.61 3.43 -14.66
N GLN A 21 -11.79 2.14 -14.88
CA GLN A 21 -13.08 1.48 -14.66
C GLN A 21 -13.39 1.24 -13.18
N TYR A 22 -12.40 0.82 -12.38
CA TYR A 22 -12.66 0.28 -11.04
C TYR A 22 -12.12 1.15 -9.90
N LEU A 23 -11.04 1.92 -10.14
CA LEU A 23 -10.48 2.79 -9.10
C LEU A 23 -11.50 3.80 -8.55
N PRO A 24 -12.36 4.46 -9.36
CA PRO A 24 -13.34 5.41 -8.83
C PRO A 24 -14.31 4.80 -7.80
N GLU A 25 -14.83 3.60 -8.08
CA GLU A 25 -15.72 2.88 -7.15
C GLU A 25 -14.97 2.52 -5.87
N LEU A 26 -13.75 2.00 -5.99
CA LEU A 26 -12.96 1.53 -4.86
C LEU A 26 -12.59 2.66 -3.89
N LEU A 27 -12.34 3.86 -4.41
CA LEU A 27 -12.04 5.04 -3.61
C LEU A 27 -13.18 5.45 -2.65
N SER A 28 -14.44 5.06 -2.95
CA SER A 28 -15.58 5.34 -2.08
C SER A 28 -15.53 4.59 -0.74
N HIS A 29 -14.74 3.51 -0.67
CA HIS A 29 -14.58 2.70 0.55
C HIS A 29 -13.48 3.21 1.49
N TYR A 30 -12.69 4.19 1.06
CA TYR A 30 -11.55 4.70 1.80
C TYR A 30 -11.72 6.18 2.16
N GLY A 31 -10.96 6.61 3.17
CA GLY A 31 -10.96 7.99 3.64
C GLY A 31 -10.44 9.01 2.62
N LYS A 32 -10.28 10.26 3.07
CA LYS A 32 -10.04 11.39 2.17
C LYS A 32 -8.60 11.42 1.66
N THR A 33 -7.62 11.03 2.48
CA THR A 33 -6.21 11.20 2.18
C THR A 33 -5.61 9.94 1.56
N VAL A 34 -5.12 10.04 0.33
CA VAL A 34 -4.51 8.94 -0.42
C VAL A 34 -3.04 9.21 -0.64
N MET A 35 -2.18 8.27 -0.20
CA MET A 35 -0.77 8.29 -0.55
C MET A 35 -0.53 7.51 -1.84
N VAL A 36 -0.08 8.20 -2.89
CA VAL A 36 0.30 7.58 -4.16
C VAL A 36 1.79 7.26 -4.12
N ALA A 37 2.10 5.97 -3.98
CA ALA A 37 3.45 5.48 -3.78
C ALA A 37 4.00 4.84 -5.05
N TYR A 38 5.17 5.29 -5.53
CA TYR A 38 5.72 4.81 -6.80
C TYR A 38 7.25 4.89 -6.91
N GLY A 39 7.80 4.17 -7.90
CA GLY A 39 9.24 4.07 -8.14
C GLY A 39 9.82 5.17 -9.06
N GLY A 40 10.78 4.81 -9.91
CA GLY A 40 11.55 5.72 -10.77
C GLY A 40 10.82 6.32 -12.00
N GLY A 41 9.50 6.47 -11.94
CA GLY A 41 8.74 7.22 -12.96
C GLY A 41 8.30 6.45 -14.21
N SER A 42 8.39 5.11 -14.22
CA SER A 42 7.82 4.31 -15.34
C SER A 42 6.34 4.62 -15.55
N ILE A 43 5.60 4.79 -14.45
CA ILE A 43 4.16 5.08 -14.47
C ILE A 43 3.82 6.45 -15.08
N LYS A 44 4.77 7.41 -15.04
CA LYS A 44 4.61 8.73 -15.67
C LYS A 44 4.78 8.60 -17.19
N ARG A 45 5.73 7.78 -17.65
CA ARG A 45 5.94 7.55 -19.09
C ARG A 45 4.79 6.79 -19.76
N THR A 46 4.07 5.96 -19.02
CA THR A 46 2.96 5.16 -19.54
C THR A 46 1.60 5.85 -19.43
N GLY A 47 1.52 7.06 -18.86
CA GLY A 47 0.27 7.78 -18.64
C GLY A 47 -0.58 7.28 -17.47
N ILE A 48 -0.16 6.20 -16.79
CA ILE A 48 -0.88 5.63 -15.64
C ILE A 48 -0.93 6.62 -14.48
N TYR A 49 0.16 7.35 -14.26
CA TYR A 49 0.20 8.40 -13.24
C TYR A 49 -0.88 9.45 -13.49
N ASP A 50 -0.97 9.97 -14.72
CA ASP A 50 -1.94 11.02 -15.05
C ASP A 50 -3.38 10.50 -14.91
N GLU A 51 -3.67 9.28 -15.38
CA GLU A 51 -4.97 8.62 -15.21
C GLU A 51 -5.37 8.52 -13.73
N ILE A 52 -4.45 8.07 -12.87
CA ILE A 52 -4.71 7.94 -11.42
C ILE A 52 -4.95 9.31 -10.78
N MET A 53 -4.10 10.31 -11.08
CA MET A 53 -4.23 11.64 -10.49
C MET A 53 -5.52 12.33 -10.91
N GLU A 54 -5.97 12.14 -12.16
CA GLU A 54 -7.28 12.62 -12.60
C GLU A 54 -8.43 11.96 -11.83
N ILE A 55 -8.37 10.64 -11.63
CA ILE A 55 -9.40 9.90 -10.89
C ILE A 55 -9.46 10.36 -9.43
N LEU A 56 -8.32 10.50 -8.78
CA LEU A 56 -8.24 10.97 -7.39
C LEU A 56 -8.77 12.40 -7.25
N THR A 57 -8.44 13.27 -8.21
CA THR A 57 -8.96 14.65 -8.25
C THR A 57 -10.47 14.68 -8.41
N LYS A 58 -11.03 13.88 -9.35
CA LYS A 58 -12.48 13.77 -9.56
C LYS A 58 -13.21 13.18 -8.35
N ALA A 59 -12.52 12.34 -7.57
CA ALA A 59 -13.02 11.75 -6.33
C ALA A 59 -12.78 12.65 -5.09
N GLU A 60 -12.30 13.89 -5.29
CA GLU A 60 -12.05 14.87 -4.22
C GLU A 60 -11.13 14.35 -3.10
N LYS A 61 -10.16 13.52 -3.47
CA LYS A 61 -9.15 12.98 -2.53
C LYS A 61 -8.00 13.96 -2.33
N ASP A 62 -7.51 14.04 -1.10
CA ASP A 62 -6.27 14.75 -0.79
C ASP A 62 -5.10 13.82 -1.12
N VAL A 63 -4.21 14.23 -2.03
CA VAL A 63 -3.13 13.36 -2.52
C VAL A 63 -1.80 13.70 -1.88
N VAL A 64 -1.13 12.69 -1.34
CA VAL A 64 0.25 12.73 -0.84
C VAL A 64 1.11 11.87 -1.74
N GLU A 65 2.15 12.41 -2.34
CA GLU A 65 3.05 11.61 -3.19
C GLU A 65 4.20 11.03 -2.37
N PHE A 66 4.46 9.73 -2.55
CA PHE A 66 5.64 9.04 -2.01
C PHE A 66 6.41 8.37 -3.14
N SER A 67 7.41 9.08 -3.64
CA SER A 67 8.13 8.68 -4.86
C SER A 67 9.55 8.16 -4.58
N GLY A 68 10.19 7.63 -5.63
CA GLY A 68 11.59 7.21 -5.57
C GLY A 68 11.80 5.88 -4.85
N ILE A 69 10.78 5.02 -4.78
CA ILE A 69 10.95 3.65 -4.27
C ILE A 69 11.87 2.88 -5.23
N MET A 70 12.99 2.40 -4.70
CA MET A 70 14.03 1.69 -5.45
C MET A 70 13.63 0.23 -5.68
N ALA A 71 14.29 -0.44 -6.63
CA ALA A 71 14.05 -1.87 -6.90
C ALA A 71 14.28 -2.77 -5.67
N ASN A 72 15.23 -2.39 -4.81
CA ASN A 72 15.46 -3.01 -3.51
C ASN A 72 15.27 -1.93 -2.43
N PRO A 73 14.02 -1.68 -1.99
CA PRO A 73 13.73 -0.63 -1.02
C PRO A 73 14.46 -0.92 0.30
N THR A 74 15.01 0.13 0.90
CA THR A 74 15.69 0.02 2.19
C THR A 74 14.69 0.21 3.33
N TYR A 75 15.03 -0.28 4.53
CA TYR A 75 14.22 -0.01 5.71
C TYR A 75 14.09 1.49 6.00
N ALA A 76 15.13 2.28 5.71
CA ALA A 76 15.05 3.74 5.79
C ALA A 76 13.95 4.32 4.89
N LYS A 77 13.76 3.78 3.68
CA LYS A 77 12.68 4.20 2.77
C LYS A 77 11.31 3.82 3.32
N VAL A 78 11.20 2.66 3.97
CA VAL A 78 9.96 2.26 4.67
C VAL A 78 9.63 3.25 5.79
N LEU A 79 10.60 3.60 6.63
CA LEU A 79 10.40 4.56 7.72
C LEU A 79 10.04 5.97 7.21
N GLU A 80 10.64 6.40 6.10
CA GLU A 80 10.27 7.65 5.41
C GLU A 80 8.79 7.64 5.02
N GLY A 81 8.33 6.59 4.34
CA GLY A 81 6.93 6.46 3.94
C GLY A 81 5.98 6.36 5.14
N ALA A 82 6.36 5.64 6.19
CA ALA A 82 5.55 5.49 7.40
C ALA A 82 5.39 6.82 8.15
N LYS A 83 6.46 7.61 8.23
CA LYS A 83 6.44 8.95 8.79
C LYS A 83 5.47 9.84 8.00
N ILE A 84 5.58 9.86 6.67
CA ILE A 84 4.69 10.63 5.80
C ILE A 84 3.23 10.21 6.02
N ALA A 85 2.96 8.90 6.03
CA ALA A 85 1.61 8.37 6.22
C ALA A 85 1.00 8.81 7.57
N LYS A 86 1.78 8.76 8.65
CA LYS A 86 1.34 9.14 10.00
C LYS A 86 1.15 10.66 10.12
N GLU A 87 2.09 11.45 9.62
CA GLU A 87 2.05 12.93 9.71
C GLU A 87 0.93 13.54 8.86
N GLN A 88 0.64 12.95 7.70
CA GLN A 88 -0.39 13.45 6.78
C GLN A 88 -1.77 12.80 7.00
N GLY A 89 -1.90 11.87 7.96
CA GLY A 89 -3.16 11.18 8.22
C GLY A 89 -3.67 10.42 6.99
N VAL A 90 -2.78 9.64 6.35
CA VAL A 90 -3.12 8.85 5.16
C VAL A 90 -4.13 7.77 5.52
N ASP A 91 -5.19 7.65 4.73
CA ASP A 91 -6.26 6.64 4.87
C ASP A 91 -6.09 5.45 3.91
N LEU A 92 -5.38 5.67 2.80
CA LEU A 92 -5.13 4.67 1.76
C LEU A 92 -3.73 4.83 1.19
N ILE A 93 -2.99 3.72 1.08
CA ILE A 93 -1.74 3.66 0.32
C ILE A 93 -2.03 3.02 -1.03
N LEU A 94 -1.94 3.81 -2.10
CA LEU A 94 -2.07 3.36 -3.48
C LEU A 94 -0.67 3.08 -4.05
N ALA A 95 -0.26 1.81 -4.03
CA ALA A 95 1.02 1.36 -4.54
C ALA A 95 0.96 1.18 -6.07
N VAL A 96 1.71 1.98 -6.83
CA VAL A 96 1.69 1.96 -8.30
C VAL A 96 3.08 1.64 -8.84
N GLY A 97 3.28 0.39 -9.25
CA GLY A 97 4.57 -0.07 -9.79
C GLY A 97 4.75 -1.59 -9.72
N GLY A 98 6.00 -2.02 -9.75
CA GLY A 98 6.36 -3.44 -9.64
C GLY A 98 6.38 -3.94 -8.19
N GLY A 99 6.87 -5.18 -8.01
CA GLY A 99 6.96 -5.85 -6.71
C GLY A 99 7.65 -5.03 -5.62
N SER A 100 8.72 -4.33 -5.96
CA SER A 100 9.47 -3.49 -5.01
C SER A 100 8.63 -2.36 -4.41
N VAL A 101 7.73 -1.77 -5.20
CA VAL A 101 6.81 -0.72 -4.73
C VAL A 101 5.76 -1.34 -3.82
N MET A 102 5.15 -2.45 -4.22
CA MET A 102 4.14 -3.16 -3.43
C MET A 102 4.69 -3.64 -2.08
N ASP A 103 5.88 -4.24 -2.06
CA ASP A 103 6.49 -4.75 -0.83
C ASP A 103 6.93 -3.61 0.11
N CYS A 104 7.43 -2.50 -0.45
CA CYS A 104 7.70 -1.31 0.35
C CYS A 104 6.42 -0.79 1.01
N CYS A 105 5.31 -0.72 0.26
CA CYS A 105 4.04 -0.18 0.78
C CYS A 105 3.42 -1.08 1.86
N LYS A 106 3.54 -2.40 1.74
CA LYS A 106 3.18 -3.36 2.81
C LYS A 106 3.94 -3.10 4.10
N ALA A 107 5.24 -2.85 4.00
CA ALA A 107 6.06 -2.56 5.17
C ALA A 107 5.72 -1.17 5.75
N VAL A 108 5.44 -0.18 4.89
CA VAL A 108 5.01 1.17 5.28
C VAL A 108 3.69 1.13 6.02
N SER A 109 2.70 0.36 5.53
CA SER A 109 1.37 0.27 6.16
C SER A 109 1.45 -0.29 7.58
N LEU A 110 2.31 -1.29 7.80
CA LEU A 110 2.58 -1.83 9.14
C LEU A 110 3.31 -0.81 10.03
N ALA A 111 4.39 -0.20 9.52
CA ALA A 111 5.20 0.75 10.29
C ALA A 111 4.47 2.07 10.61
N ALA A 112 3.46 2.46 9.84
CA ALA A 112 2.68 3.67 10.10
C ALA A 112 1.78 3.54 11.34
N VAL A 113 1.34 2.32 11.67
CA VAL A 113 0.37 2.06 12.75
C VAL A 113 0.95 1.31 13.95
N TYR A 114 2.18 0.82 13.84
CA TYR A 114 2.87 0.12 14.91
C TYR A 114 3.79 1.07 15.67
N ASP A 115 3.69 1.10 16.99
CA ASP A 115 4.51 2.00 17.83
C ASP A 115 5.91 1.46 18.12
N GLY A 116 6.19 0.18 17.84
CA GLY A 116 7.49 -0.45 18.00
C GLY A 116 8.37 -0.41 16.74
N ASP A 117 9.54 -1.03 16.80
CA ASP A 117 10.45 -1.11 15.65
C ASP A 117 10.11 -2.36 14.84
N VAL A 118 9.43 -2.14 13.70
CA VAL A 118 8.96 -3.24 12.84
C VAL A 118 10.09 -4.18 12.43
N TRP A 119 11.29 -3.66 12.18
CA TRP A 119 12.43 -4.48 11.81
C TRP A 119 12.85 -5.41 12.93
N THR A 120 13.08 -4.87 14.13
CA THR A 120 13.53 -5.64 15.29
C THR A 120 12.47 -6.64 15.74
N ASP A 121 11.21 -6.21 15.77
CA ASP A 121 10.13 -6.99 16.37
C ASP A 121 9.61 -8.11 15.46
N PHE A 122 9.66 -7.95 14.13
CA PHE A 122 9.15 -8.95 13.18
C PHE A 122 10.20 -9.61 12.28
N TRP A 123 11.25 -8.88 11.86
CA TRP A 123 12.21 -9.39 10.86
C TRP A 123 13.50 -9.90 11.47
N ALA A 124 14.17 -9.11 12.31
CA ALA A 124 15.43 -9.48 12.94
C ALA A 124 15.23 -10.54 14.04
N SER A 125 14.05 -10.56 14.68
CA SER A 125 13.68 -11.53 15.71
C SER A 125 13.27 -12.89 15.17
N ALA A 126 13.24 -13.10 13.84
CA ALA A 126 12.69 -14.29 13.16
C ALA A 126 13.42 -15.63 13.49
N THR A 127 14.42 -15.63 14.37
CA THR A 127 14.92 -16.85 15.05
C THR A 127 13.99 -17.34 16.16
N ARG A 128 12.99 -16.56 16.59
CA ARG A 128 11.92 -17.01 17.49
C ARG A 128 10.69 -17.31 16.67
N SER A 129 10.28 -18.58 16.66
CA SER A 129 9.01 -19.05 16.12
C SER A 129 7.85 -18.27 16.74
N GLN A 130 7.45 -17.17 16.12
CA GLN A 130 6.21 -16.49 16.45
C GLN A 130 5.31 -16.61 15.24
N ALA A 131 4.22 -17.35 15.43
CA ALA A 131 3.09 -17.33 14.52
C ALA A 131 2.72 -15.86 14.25
N VAL A 132 2.63 -15.49 12.97
CA VAL A 132 2.18 -14.16 12.54
C VAL A 132 0.80 -13.92 13.16
N LYS A 133 0.75 -13.18 14.28
CA LYS A 133 -0.51 -12.75 14.88
C LYS A 133 -1.09 -11.68 13.97
N SER A 134 -2.29 -11.94 13.47
CA SER A 134 -3.15 -10.90 12.90
C SER A 134 -3.32 -9.80 13.95
N LEU A 135 -2.66 -8.66 13.75
CA LEU A 135 -2.82 -7.48 14.57
C LEU A 135 -4.14 -6.81 14.18
N ARG A 136 -5.19 -7.07 14.95
CA ARG A 136 -6.37 -6.19 15.01
C ARG A 136 -6.07 -5.09 16.03
N THR A 137 -5.86 -3.87 15.56
CA THR A 137 -5.75 -2.70 16.45
C THR A 137 -7.14 -2.33 16.95
N GLY A 138 -7.28 -2.11 18.26
CA GLY A 138 -8.56 -1.97 18.98
C GLY A 138 -9.37 -0.70 18.69
N ASN A 139 -9.01 0.07 17.66
CA ASN A 139 -9.63 1.38 17.36
C ASN A 139 -10.42 1.39 16.05
N GLY A 140 -10.88 0.24 15.54
CA GLY A 140 -11.79 0.21 14.39
C GLY A 140 -11.22 0.76 13.09
N PHE A 141 -9.89 0.93 12.99
CA PHE A 141 -9.22 1.18 11.72
C PHE A 141 -9.18 -0.14 10.94
N PRO A 142 -9.86 -0.25 9.78
CA PRO A 142 -9.61 -1.37 8.90
C PRO A 142 -8.15 -1.29 8.48
N LEU A 143 -7.44 -2.42 8.53
CA LEU A 143 -6.15 -2.59 7.85
C LEU A 143 -6.28 -1.90 6.49
N PHE A 144 -5.45 -0.89 6.23
CA PHE A 144 -5.36 -0.18 4.97
C PHE A 144 -5.70 -1.13 3.84
N GLY A 145 -6.84 -0.92 3.18
CA GLY A 145 -7.19 -1.79 2.07
C GLY A 145 -6.13 -1.60 1.01
N GLU A 146 -5.31 -2.63 0.82
CA GLU A 146 -4.30 -2.63 -0.23
C GLU A 146 -5.04 -2.72 -1.55
N LEU A 147 -5.30 -1.56 -2.16
CA LEU A 147 -5.66 -1.51 -3.54
C LEU A 147 -4.38 -1.64 -4.37
N ILE A 148 -4.05 -2.89 -4.69
CA ILE A 148 -3.04 -3.19 -5.70
C ILE A 148 -3.75 -3.07 -7.06
N VAL A 149 -3.41 -2.03 -7.82
CA VAL A 149 -3.79 -1.90 -9.24
C VAL A 149 -2.59 -2.26 -10.11
#